data_AF-A0A4Q5QTH0-F1
#
_entry.id   AF-A0A4Q5QTH0-F1
#
_cell.length_a   1.000
_cell.length_b   1.000
_cell.length_c   1.000
_cell.angle_alpha   90.00
_cell.angle_beta   90.00
_cell.angle_gamma   90.00
#
_symmetry.space_group_name_H-M   'P 1'
#
loop_
_entity.id
_entity.type
_entity.pdbx_description
1 polymer ?
#
loop_
_entity_poly.entity_id
_entity_poly.type
_entity_poly.pdbx_seq_one_letter_code
_entity_poly.pdbx_strand_id
1 'polypeptide(L)'
;MSVAPQAVVRKSRISWVWLIPIVAALVAGFLAWRTLREQGSQITISFHSADGLTAGQTKVRFKAVELGQVETVRLTKDLANVLVTVRMRREADDYLTENARFWVVRPRLSSGSLAGIETLVSGAYIEMDPGERGNDKKYEFTGLETPPAVRSGEPGTTYKLTTERLGSLTSGAPVFYRDIAAGEVLDYDIGDGLGPVSLTVFVRAPYDKLVRVGSKFWNASGLSLQVGPTGLHVELASLQAVLNGGVAFDASKDRNAKPAPANSTFEVYKSYDDAQSAGYRNRIDFVSYFESSARGLAVGAPVDFFGIQVGTVQTVELDLNQATAQTRVKVGFQVQPERIALSSPGDTSADPIEVARKLVARGMRAQLQTSSFLTGSMLLALNLDKNAPPAELKQQNGEWVVPSEGGGLDNISAVVVR
;
A
#
# COMPACT_ATOMS: atom_id res chain seq x y z
N MET A 1 61.12 -101.08 19.56
CA MET A 1 59.79 -100.52 19.86
C MET A 1 59.99 -99.23 20.65
N SER A 2 59.86 -98.08 20.00
CA SER A 2 59.90 -96.76 20.66
C SER A 2 58.65 -96.00 20.22
N VAL A 3 57.76 -95.74 21.16
CA VAL A 3 56.45 -95.11 20.94
C VAL A 3 56.66 -93.61 20.82
N ALA A 4 56.27 -93.02 19.69
CA ALA A 4 56.24 -91.58 19.51
C ALA A 4 55.09 -90.95 20.33
N PRO A 5 55.29 -89.82 21.03
CA PRO A 5 54.23 -89.19 21.80
C PRO A 5 53.20 -88.53 20.87
N GLN A 6 51.91 -88.78 21.11
CA GLN A 6 50.81 -88.10 20.44
C GLN A 6 50.64 -86.69 20.99
N ALA A 7 50.74 -85.68 20.11
CA ALA A 7 50.47 -84.29 20.44
C ALA A 7 48.95 -84.02 20.45
N VAL A 8 48.41 -83.66 21.61
CA VAL A 8 47.01 -83.24 21.76
C VAL A 8 46.89 -81.77 21.35
N VAL A 9 46.35 -81.52 20.15
CA VAL A 9 46.09 -80.17 19.65
C VAL A 9 44.81 -79.63 20.30
N ARG A 10 44.97 -78.67 21.22
CA ARG A 10 43.87 -77.94 21.85
C ARG A 10 43.21 -77.03 20.81
N LYS A 11 41.93 -77.26 20.48
CA LYS A 11 41.15 -76.39 19.57
C LYS A 11 41.16 -74.94 20.09
N SER A 12 41.72 -74.04 19.28
CA SER A 12 41.71 -72.59 19.50
C SER A 12 40.29 -72.07 19.69
N ARG A 13 39.98 -71.52 20.87
CA ARG A 13 38.81 -70.67 21.08
C ARG A 13 39.05 -69.37 20.31
N ILE A 14 38.12 -69.01 19.43
CA ILE A 14 38.11 -67.74 18.69
C ILE A 14 38.53 -66.62 19.63
N SER A 15 39.68 -66.00 19.36
CA SER A 15 40.28 -65.03 20.27
C SER A 15 39.43 -63.76 20.35
N TRP A 16 39.24 -63.23 21.55
CA TRP A 16 38.57 -61.94 21.81
C TRP A 16 39.13 -60.78 20.95
N VAL A 17 40.36 -60.90 20.45
CA VAL A 17 41.01 -59.92 19.56
C VAL A 17 40.18 -59.62 18.30
N TRP A 18 39.36 -60.57 17.80
CA TRP A 18 38.48 -60.35 16.64
C TRP A 18 37.22 -59.53 16.94
N LEU A 19 36.95 -59.23 18.21
CA LEU A 19 35.80 -58.44 18.63
C LEU A 19 35.97 -56.96 18.27
N ILE A 20 37.22 -56.45 18.28
CA ILE A 20 37.52 -55.05 17.95
C ILE A 20 37.19 -54.71 16.47
N PRO A 21 37.64 -55.48 15.46
CA PRO A 21 37.26 -55.26 14.06
C PRO A 21 35.75 -55.33 13.82
N ILE A 22 35.05 -56.25 14.48
CA ILE A 22 33.60 -56.39 14.34
C ILE A 22 32.88 -55.17 14.92
N VAL A 23 33.28 -54.71 16.11
CA VAL A 23 32.71 -53.50 16.72
C VAL A 23 33.00 -52.27 15.86
N ALA A 24 34.22 -52.13 15.34
CA ALA A 24 34.57 -51.04 14.43
C ALA A 24 33.73 -51.07 13.15
N ALA A 25 33.52 -52.25 12.55
CA ALA A 25 32.68 -52.43 11.37
C ALA A 25 31.20 -52.10 11.66
N LEU A 26 30.68 -52.48 12.83
CA LEU A 26 29.32 -52.13 13.26
C LEU A 26 29.16 -50.63 13.48
N VAL A 27 30.14 -49.95 14.09
CA VAL A 27 30.12 -48.49 14.27
C VAL A 27 30.19 -47.78 12.91
N ALA A 28 31.08 -48.21 12.01
CA ALA A 28 31.17 -47.67 10.66
C ALA A 28 29.87 -47.87 9.87
N GLY A 29 29.28 -49.06 9.96
CA GLY A 29 27.97 -49.36 9.36
C GLY A 29 26.84 -48.52 9.95
N PHE A 30 26.84 -48.30 11.26
CA PHE A 30 25.86 -47.45 11.94
C PHE A 30 26.01 -45.97 11.53
N LEU A 31 27.24 -45.45 11.48
CA LEU A 31 27.51 -44.09 11.02
C LEU A 31 27.09 -43.91 9.55
N ALA A 32 27.45 -44.86 8.68
CA ALA A 32 27.05 -44.84 7.27
C ALA A 32 25.52 -44.85 7.13
N TRP A 33 24.84 -45.75 7.84
CA TRP A 33 23.38 -45.82 7.85
C TRP A 33 22.73 -44.51 8.33
N ARG A 34 23.27 -43.93 9.40
CA ARG A 34 22.79 -42.65 9.94
C ARG A 34 22.93 -41.53 8.90
N THR A 35 24.10 -41.42 8.27
CA THR A 35 24.36 -40.44 7.22
C THR A 35 23.43 -40.63 6.02
N LEU A 36 23.19 -41.87 5.60
CA LEU A 36 22.27 -42.20 4.51
C LEU A 36 20.79 -41.89 4.84
N ARG A 37 20.39 -41.98 6.11
CA ARG A 37 19.02 -41.67 6.53
C ARG A 37 18.75 -40.18 6.73
N GLU A 38 19.76 -39.40 7.09
CA GLU A 38 19.65 -37.95 7.33
C GLU A 38 19.73 -37.13 6.02
N GLN A 39 20.31 -37.68 4.95
CA GLN A 39 20.39 -37.06 3.64
C GLN A 39 19.01 -37.03 2.94
N GLY A 40 18.58 -35.83 2.56
CA GLY A 40 17.41 -35.61 1.72
C GLY A 40 17.75 -35.50 0.24
N SER A 41 16.79 -34.98 -0.52
CA SER A 41 16.87 -34.89 -1.98
C SER A 41 17.97 -33.93 -2.44
N GLN A 42 18.52 -34.20 -3.63
CA GLN A 42 19.41 -33.26 -4.31
C GLN A 42 18.57 -32.36 -5.20
N ILE A 43 18.77 -31.05 -5.11
CA ILE A 43 18.11 -30.07 -5.97
C ILE A 43 19.13 -29.24 -6.74
N THR A 44 18.71 -28.71 -7.88
CA THR A 44 19.48 -27.77 -8.68
C THR A 44 18.75 -26.45 -8.74
N ILE A 45 19.44 -25.37 -8.37
CA ILE A 45 18.89 -24.00 -8.39
C ILE A 45 19.70 -23.19 -9.40
N SER A 46 19.03 -22.56 -10.36
CA SER A 46 19.65 -21.67 -11.34
C SER A 46 19.57 -20.22 -10.86
N PHE A 47 20.72 -19.55 -10.74
CA PHE A 47 20.83 -18.12 -10.42
C PHE A 47 21.55 -17.37 -11.57
N HIS A 48 21.39 -16.06 -11.69
CA HIS A 48 22.21 -15.29 -12.63
C HIS A 48 23.65 -15.08 -12.13
N SER A 49 23.85 -15.06 -10.81
CA SER A 49 25.16 -14.86 -10.20
C SER A 49 25.43 -15.80 -9.02
N ALA A 50 26.68 -16.24 -8.90
CA ALA A 50 27.20 -17.04 -7.80
C ALA A 50 27.72 -16.22 -6.62
N ASP A 51 27.60 -14.88 -6.67
CA ASP A 51 28.28 -14.00 -5.72
C ASP A 51 27.94 -14.31 -4.25
N GLY A 52 28.97 -14.58 -3.46
CA GLY A 52 28.89 -15.01 -2.06
C GLY A 52 28.60 -16.49 -1.83
N LEU A 53 28.32 -17.29 -2.86
CA LEU A 53 28.03 -18.72 -2.74
C LEU A 53 29.31 -19.56 -2.83
N THR A 54 29.53 -20.43 -1.84
CA THR A 54 30.70 -21.30 -1.75
C THR A 54 30.28 -22.75 -1.53
N ALA A 55 30.76 -23.64 -2.39
CA ALA A 55 30.54 -25.08 -2.29
C ALA A 55 31.06 -25.63 -0.95
N GLY A 56 30.25 -26.47 -0.29
CA GLY A 56 30.55 -27.05 1.01
C GLY A 56 30.45 -26.10 2.19
N GLN A 57 30.17 -24.80 1.99
CA GLN A 57 30.05 -23.83 3.09
C GLN A 57 28.69 -23.16 3.15
N THR A 58 28.15 -22.76 1.99
CA THR A 58 26.86 -22.09 1.92
C THR A 58 25.73 -23.03 2.29
N LYS A 59 24.85 -22.56 3.18
CA LYS A 59 23.70 -23.29 3.70
C LYS A 59 22.40 -22.80 3.07
N VAL A 60 21.44 -23.70 2.91
CA VAL A 60 20.04 -23.34 2.67
C VAL A 60 19.33 -23.25 4.01
N ARG A 61 18.61 -22.16 4.26
CA ARG A 61 17.91 -21.90 5.52
C ARG A 61 16.46 -21.50 5.29
N PHE A 62 15.61 -21.81 6.25
CA PHE A 62 14.27 -21.23 6.37
C PHE A 62 14.06 -20.79 7.81
N LYS A 63 13.72 -19.52 8.03
CA LYS A 63 13.53 -18.96 9.39
C LYS A 63 14.75 -19.24 10.30
N ALA A 64 15.95 -19.05 9.74
CA ALA A 64 17.24 -19.33 10.37
C ALA A 64 17.54 -20.82 10.69
N VAL A 65 16.67 -21.76 10.35
CA VAL A 65 16.92 -23.20 10.49
C VAL A 65 17.61 -23.74 9.24
N GLU A 66 18.67 -24.52 9.40
CA GLU A 66 19.41 -25.14 8.29
C GLU A 66 18.63 -26.31 7.70
N LEU A 67 18.30 -26.20 6.41
CA LEU A 67 17.55 -27.20 5.65
C LEU A 67 18.36 -27.85 4.52
N GLY A 68 19.57 -27.37 4.24
CA GLY A 68 20.42 -27.95 3.22
C GLY A 68 21.78 -27.29 3.12
N GLN A 69 22.63 -27.81 2.24
CA GLN A 69 23.99 -27.34 2.02
C GLN A 69 24.35 -27.39 0.53
N VAL A 70 25.01 -26.34 0.04
CA VAL A 70 25.49 -26.28 -1.34
C VAL A 70 26.62 -27.30 -1.52
N GLU A 71 26.46 -28.21 -2.47
CA GLU A 71 27.49 -29.20 -2.84
C GLU A 71 28.40 -28.65 -3.93
N THR A 72 27.83 -28.07 -5.00
CA THR A 72 28.62 -27.56 -6.13
C THR A 72 28.01 -26.28 -6.71
N VAL A 73 28.88 -25.45 -7.30
CA VAL A 73 28.52 -24.24 -8.04
C VAL A 73 29.20 -24.33 -9.40
N ARG A 74 28.42 -24.30 -10.48
CA ARG A 74 28.92 -24.44 -11.85
C ARG A 74 28.26 -23.39 -12.74
N LEU A 75 29.01 -22.86 -13.70
CA LEU A 75 28.46 -21.99 -14.73
C LEU A 75 27.87 -22.85 -15.86
N THR A 76 26.77 -22.40 -16.46
CA THR A 76 26.20 -23.03 -17.65
C THR A 76 27.15 -22.92 -18.84
N LYS A 77 26.97 -23.79 -19.85
CA LYS A 77 27.86 -23.82 -21.04
C LYS A 77 27.84 -22.52 -21.84
N ASP A 78 26.71 -21.81 -21.82
CA ASP A 78 26.50 -20.51 -22.47
C ASP A 78 26.96 -19.32 -21.60
N LEU A 79 27.49 -19.58 -20.40
CA LEU A 79 27.96 -18.59 -19.43
C LEU A 79 26.88 -17.64 -18.89
N ALA A 80 25.60 -17.91 -19.17
CA ALA A 80 24.48 -17.02 -18.84
C ALA A 80 23.98 -17.19 -17.40
N ASN A 81 24.10 -18.39 -16.82
CA ASN A 81 23.55 -18.71 -15.50
C ASN A 81 24.51 -19.57 -14.69
N VAL A 82 24.30 -19.57 -13.38
CA VAL A 82 25.00 -20.40 -12.41
C VAL A 82 24.05 -21.48 -11.91
N LEU A 83 24.43 -22.74 -12.10
CA LEU A 83 23.77 -23.91 -11.54
C LEU A 83 24.39 -24.25 -10.18
N VAL A 84 23.56 -24.14 -9.15
CA VAL A 84 23.91 -24.45 -7.76
C VAL A 84 23.25 -25.77 -7.39
N THR A 85 24.05 -26.78 -7.13
CA THR A 85 23.58 -28.08 -6.64
C THR A 85 23.56 -28.06 -5.13
N VAL A 86 22.43 -28.39 -4.53
CA VAL A 86 22.21 -28.39 -3.09
C VAL A 86 21.77 -29.76 -2.62
N ARG A 87 22.36 -30.24 -1.53
CA ARG A 87 21.84 -31.36 -0.75
C ARG A 87 20.88 -30.84 0.30
N MET A 88 19.61 -31.22 0.18
CA MET A 88 18.61 -30.90 1.20
C MET A 88 18.66 -31.94 2.33
N ARG A 89 18.18 -31.54 3.52
CA ARG A 89 17.89 -32.45 4.63
C ARG A 89 16.55 -33.13 4.37
N ARG A 90 16.38 -34.34 4.90
CA ARG A 90 15.16 -35.13 4.68
C ARG A 90 13.87 -34.44 5.14
N GLU A 91 13.96 -33.62 6.18
CA GLU A 91 12.84 -32.79 6.68
C GLU A 91 12.35 -31.72 5.68
N ALA A 92 13.20 -31.31 4.73
CA ALA A 92 12.85 -30.33 3.71
C ALA A 92 12.14 -30.95 2.49
N ASP A 93 12.22 -32.28 2.31
CA ASP A 93 11.73 -32.99 1.12
C ASP A 93 10.24 -32.79 0.84
N ASP A 94 9.43 -32.56 1.88
CA ASP A 94 7.97 -32.35 1.75
C ASP A 94 7.60 -30.92 1.39
N TYR A 95 8.59 -30.02 1.37
CA TYR A 95 8.45 -28.62 1.03
C TYR A 95 9.11 -28.26 -0.30
N LEU A 96 9.71 -29.23 -1.00
CA LEU A 96 10.29 -29.07 -2.33
C LEU A 96 9.21 -29.23 -3.40
N THR A 97 8.30 -28.26 -3.47
CA THR A 97 7.16 -28.26 -4.40
C THR A 97 7.33 -27.20 -5.49
N GLU A 98 6.42 -27.15 -6.46
CA GLU A 98 6.33 -26.09 -7.47
C GLU A 98 6.25 -24.67 -6.89
N ASN A 99 5.78 -24.53 -5.66
CA ASN A 99 5.62 -23.25 -4.96
C ASN A 99 6.87 -22.83 -4.15
N ALA A 100 7.87 -23.71 -4.04
CA ALA A 100 9.08 -23.42 -3.28
C ALA A 100 9.95 -22.40 -4.01
N ARG A 101 10.36 -21.35 -3.29
CA ARG A 101 11.15 -20.23 -3.79
C ARG A 101 12.48 -20.17 -3.06
N PHE A 102 13.54 -19.80 -3.78
CA PHE A 102 14.89 -19.71 -3.23
C PHE A 102 15.54 -18.39 -3.64
N TRP A 103 16.24 -17.72 -2.75
CA TRP A 103 17.03 -16.53 -3.07
C TRP A 103 18.29 -16.43 -2.25
N VAL A 104 19.30 -15.72 -2.77
CA VAL A 104 20.56 -15.50 -2.06
C VAL A 104 20.41 -14.30 -1.12
N VAL A 105 20.65 -14.52 0.17
CA VAL A 105 20.76 -13.46 1.18
C VAL A 105 22.23 -13.10 1.35
N ARG A 106 22.57 -11.86 1.00
CA ARG A 106 23.92 -11.30 1.08
C ARG A 106 24.04 -10.32 2.26
N PRO A 107 25.20 -10.22 2.92
CA PRO A 107 25.44 -9.17 3.90
C PRO A 107 25.33 -7.79 3.22
N ARG A 108 24.51 -6.91 3.78
CA ARG A 108 24.41 -5.51 3.35
C ARG A 108 24.84 -4.61 4.50
N LEU A 109 25.85 -3.78 4.27
CA LEU A 109 26.22 -2.71 5.19
C LEU A 109 25.24 -1.56 5.00
N SER A 110 24.25 -1.43 5.89
CA SER A 110 23.39 -0.23 5.96
C SER A 110 23.84 0.63 7.13
N SER A 111 23.97 1.94 6.92
CA SER A 111 24.48 2.90 7.91
C SER A 111 23.49 3.24 9.06
N GLY A 112 22.49 2.39 9.32
CA GLY A 112 21.47 2.69 10.33
C GLY A 112 20.59 1.53 10.81
N SER A 113 20.82 0.30 10.36
CA SER A 113 20.08 -0.88 10.84
C SER A 113 21.04 -2.00 11.19
N LEU A 114 20.91 -2.54 12.41
CA LEU A 114 21.64 -3.72 12.92
C LEU A 114 21.13 -5.04 12.29
N ALA A 115 20.51 -5.00 11.11
CA ALA A 115 20.04 -6.20 10.41
C ALA A 115 21.18 -6.84 9.60
N GLY A 116 21.49 -8.11 9.89
CA GLY A 116 22.45 -8.89 9.09
C GLY A 116 23.90 -8.94 9.62
N ILE A 117 24.17 -8.59 10.88
CA ILE A 117 25.52 -8.77 11.46
C ILE A 117 25.95 -10.24 11.45
N GLU A 118 25.00 -11.18 11.54
CA GLU A 118 25.27 -12.62 11.43
C GLU A 118 25.93 -13.00 10.09
N THR A 119 25.55 -12.36 8.98
CA THR A 119 26.13 -12.66 7.65
C THR A 119 27.50 -12.05 7.42
N LEU A 120 27.93 -11.07 8.24
CA LEU A 120 29.32 -10.60 8.25
C LEU A 120 30.29 -11.67 8.77
N VAL A 121 29.81 -12.58 9.64
CA VAL A 121 30.62 -13.66 10.21
C VAL A 121 30.39 -14.98 9.47
N SER A 122 29.15 -15.30 9.07
CA SER A 122 28.81 -16.59 8.45
C SER A 122 28.78 -16.62 6.92
N GLY A 123 28.98 -15.47 6.27
CA GLY A 123 28.89 -15.34 4.80
C GLY A 123 27.46 -15.35 4.26
N ALA A 124 27.33 -15.29 2.93
CA ALA A 124 26.03 -15.36 2.25
C ALA A 124 25.42 -16.77 2.37
N TYR A 125 24.10 -16.82 2.39
CA TYR A 125 23.35 -18.07 2.47
C TYR A 125 22.14 -18.03 1.52
N ILE A 126 21.55 -19.18 1.24
CA ILE A 126 20.33 -19.26 0.42
C ILE A 126 19.15 -19.37 1.39
N GLU A 127 18.18 -18.47 1.30
CA GLU A 127 16.91 -18.62 2.02
C GLU A 127 15.93 -19.40 1.12
N MET A 128 15.21 -20.33 1.73
CA MET A 128 14.11 -21.09 1.14
C MET A 128 12.80 -20.55 1.69
N ASP A 129 11.80 -20.42 0.84
CA ASP A 129 10.41 -20.23 1.23
C ASP A 129 9.57 -21.36 0.65
N PRO A 130 8.96 -22.22 1.48
CA PRO A 130 8.29 -23.44 1.02
C PRO A 130 7.03 -23.20 0.18
N GLY A 131 6.49 -21.98 0.15
CA GLY A 131 5.25 -21.72 -0.59
C GLY A 131 4.01 -22.26 0.13
N GLU A 132 2.88 -22.26 -0.57
CA GLU A 132 1.73 -23.09 -0.22
C GLU A 132 2.04 -24.58 -0.48
N ARG A 133 1.39 -25.47 0.28
CA ARG A 133 1.56 -26.92 0.07
C ARG A 133 1.11 -27.31 -1.33
N GLY A 134 2.09 -27.65 -2.17
CA GLY A 134 1.88 -28.30 -3.45
C GLY A 134 1.86 -29.82 -3.30
N ASN A 135 1.33 -30.50 -4.32
CA ASN A 135 1.33 -31.96 -4.37
C ASN A 135 2.52 -32.52 -5.17
N ASP A 136 3.12 -31.71 -6.04
CA ASP A 136 4.12 -32.17 -6.99
C ASP A 136 5.53 -31.81 -6.51
N LYS A 137 6.35 -32.84 -6.25
CA LYS A 137 7.74 -32.61 -5.86
C LYS A 137 8.56 -32.12 -7.05
N LYS A 138 9.35 -31.08 -6.82
CA LYS A 138 10.24 -30.48 -7.81
C LYS A 138 11.68 -30.50 -7.31
N TYR A 139 12.63 -30.71 -8.23
CA TYR A 139 14.06 -30.77 -7.92
C TYR A 139 14.88 -29.74 -8.70
N GLU A 140 14.25 -29.01 -9.61
CA GLU A 140 14.85 -27.93 -10.38
C GLU A 140 14.12 -26.63 -10.12
N PHE A 141 14.87 -25.60 -9.74
CA PHE A 141 14.34 -24.31 -9.32
C PHE A 141 15.05 -23.16 -10.01
N THR A 142 14.31 -22.09 -10.25
CA THR A 142 14.87 -20.80 -10.63
C THR A 142 14.98 -19.96 -9.37
N GLY A 143 16.19 -19.52 -9.06
CA GLY A 143 16.46 -18.64 -7.94
C GLY A 143 15.96 -17.23 -8.21
N LEU A 144 15.39 -16.59 -7.18
CA LEU A 144 15.02 -15.18 -7.21
C LEU A 144 16.24 -14.32 -6.86
N GLU A 145 16.42 -13.23 -7.59
CA GLU A 145 17.53 -12.28 -7.37
C GLU A 145 17.28 -11.36 -6.17
N THR A 146 16.02 -11.14 -5.83
CA THR A 146 15.59 -10.37 -4.66
C THR A 146 14.65 -11.19 -3.81
N PRO A 147 14.63 -10.98 -2.47
CA PRO A 147 13.65 -11.62 -1.61
C PRO A 147 12.24 -11.34 -2.12
N PRO A 148 11.33 -12.33 -2.13
CA PRO A 148 9.93 -12.05 -2.42
C PRO A 148 9.40 -11.06 -1.39
N ALA A 149 8.49 -10.18 -1.82
CA ALA A 149 7.83 -9.23 -0.94
C ALA A 149 7.19 -9.98 0.24
N VAL A 150 6.25 -10.88 -0.05
CA VAL A 150 5.60 -11.70 0.98
C VAL A 150 6.19 -13.10 1.05
N ARG A 151 6.62 -13.48 2.25
CA ARG A 151 7.07 -14.84 2.58
C ARG A 151 5.87 -15.72 2.96
N SER A 152 5.91 -17.00 2.63
CA SER A 152 4.83 -17.91 2.97
C SER A 152 4.70 -18.08 4.48
N GLY A 153 3.47 -17.90 4.97
CA GLY A 153 3.15 -17.95 6.39
C GLY A 153 3.42 -16.67 7.18
N GLU A 154 3.74 -15.55 6.52
CA GLU A 154 3.66 -14.23 7.16
C GLU A 154 2.18 -13.90 7.41
N PRO A 155 1.76 -13.68 8.67
CA PRO A 155 0.36 -13.40 8.97
C PRO A 155 -0.02 -12.01 8.47
N GLY A 156 -1.15 -11.90 7.79
CA GLY A 156 -1.66 -10.66 7.24
C GLY A 156 -2.78 -10.92 6.24
N THR A 157 -3.22 -9.86 5.57
CA THR A 157 -4.31 -9.92 4.59
C THR A 157 -3.92 -9.16 3.32
N THR A 158 -4.19 -9.77 2.17
CA THR A 158 -4.05 -9.16 0.85
C THR A 158 -5.29 -8.36 0.48
N TYR A 159 -5.11 -7.19 -0.12
CA TYR A 159 -6.16 -6.31 -0.64
C TYR A 159 -5.84 -5.89 -2.07
N LYS A 160 -6.86 -5.48 -2.81
CA LYS A 160 -6.71 -4.87 -4.14
C LYS A 160 -6.90 -3.37 -4.03
N LEU A 161 -6.02 -2.59 -4.64
CA LEU A 161 -6.15 -1.14 -4.73
C LEU A 161 -6.33 -0.73 -6.20
N THR A 162 -7.16 0.27 -6.48
CA THR A 162 -7.37 0.79 -7.83
C THR A 162 -7.00 2.26 -7.90
N THR A 163 -6.25 2.65 -8.93
CA THR A 163 -5.85 4.04 -9.18
C THR A 163 -5.92 4.37 -10.67
N GLU A 164 -6.22 5.61 -11.03
CA GLU A 164 -6.17 6.07 -12.42
C GLU A 164 -4.74 6.04 -12.99
N ARG A 165 -3.74 6.29 -12.13
CA ARG A 165 -2.32 6.33 -12.52
C ARG A 165 -1.46 5.73 -11.42
N LEU A 166 -0.48 4.92 -11.81
CA LEU A 166 0.45 4.27 -10.89
C LEU A 166 1.31 5.29 -10.13
N GLY A 167 1.72 6.38 -10.79
CA GLY A 167 2.57 7.41 -10.20
C GLY A 167 3.93 6.84 -9.76
N SER A 168 4.29 7.04 -8.50
CA SER A 168 5.49 6.53 -7.84
C SER A 168 5.32 5.17 -7.16
N LEU A 169 4.14 4.54 -7.28
CA LEU A 169 3.88 3.24 -6.68
C LEU A 169 4.56 2.16 -7.51
N THR A 170 5.41 1.36 -6.88
CA THR A 170 6.12 0.24 -7.51
C THR A 170 5.96 -1.02 -6.69
N SER A 171 6.25 -2.19 -7.26
CA SER A 171 6.34 -3.42 -6.47
C SER A 171 7.42 -3.25 -5.38
N GLY A 172 7.08 -3.61 -4.15
CA GLY A 172 7.89 -3.37 -2.95
C GLY A 172 7.69 -2.00 -2.30
N ALA A 173 6.87 -1.11 -2.86
CA ALA A 173 6.56 0.16 -2.21
C ALA A 173 5.84 -0.08 -0.87
N PRO A 174 6.21 0.63 0.21
CA PRO A 174 5.62 0.42 1.52
C PRO A 174 4.15 0.84 1.59
N VAL A 175 3.36 0.08 2.36
CA VAL A 175 2.02 0.48 2.78
C VAL A 175 2.10 0.97 4.23
N PHE A 176 1.73 2.22 4.46
CA PHE A 176 1.81 2.88 5.75
C PHE A 176 0.47 2.92 6.48
N TYR A 177 0.55 2.74 7.81
CA TYR A 177 -0.51 3.11 8.73
C TYR A 177 0.09 4.07 9.76
N ARG A 178 -0.37 5.33 9.78
CA ARG A 178 0.15 6.38 10.68
C ARG A 178 1.69 6.43 10.71
N ASP A 179 2.30 6.52 9.53
CA ASP A 179 3.76 6.55 9.30
C ASP A 179 4.53 5.26 9.62
N ILE A 180 3.84 4.21 10.08
CA ILE A 180 4.45 2.90 10.34
C ILE A 180 4.31 2.04 9.08
N ALA A 181 5.41 1.48 8.58
CA ALA A 181 5.39 0.51 7.49
C ALA A 181 4.65 -0.76 7.92
N ALA A 182 3.37 -0.84 7.53
CA ALA A 182 2.43 -1.88 7.92
C ALA A 182 2.31 -3.00 6.88
N GLY A 183 2.85 -2.79 5.68
CA GLY A 183 2.71 -3.71 4.56
C GLY A 183 3.51 -3.25 3.35
N GLU A 184 3.21 -3.81 2.20
CA GLU A 184 3.87 -3.48 0.94
C GLU A 184 3.00 -3.81 -0.28
N VAL A 185 3.29 -3.14 -1.39
CA VAL A 185 2.73 -3.43 -2.71
C VAL A 185 3.41 -4.68 -3.27
N LEU A 186 2.63 -5.69 -3.63
CA LEU A 186 3.14 -6.95 -4.18
C LEU A 186 3.38 -6.84 -5.68
N ASP A 187 2.35 -6.39 -6.40
CA ASP A 187 2.35 -6.35 -7.85
C ASP A 187 1.32 -5.34 -8.36
N TYR A 188 1.39 -5.00 -9.64
CA TYR A 188 0.40 -4.17 -10.33
C TYR A 188 0.00 -4.78 -11.67
N ASP A 189 -1.28 -4.65 -12.00
CA ASP A 189 -1.87 -5.11 -13.25
C ASP A 189 -2.54 -3.91 -13.94
N ILE A 190 -2.14 -3.67 -15.19
CA ILE A 190 -2.68 -2.59 -16.04
C ILE A 190 -3.79 -3.09 -16.99
N GLY A 191 -4.12 -4.38 -16.97
CA GLY A 191 -5.13 -4.98 -17.85
C GLY A 191 -4.83 -4.73 -19.33
N ASP A 192 -5.79 -4.13 -20.03
CA ASP A 192 -5.69 -3.74 -21.44
C ASP A 192 -5.03 -2.37 -21.66
N GLY A 193 -4.61 -1.68 -20.59
CA GLY A 193 -3.99 -0.37 -20.63
C GLY A 193 -4.94 0.82 -20.79
N LEU A 194 -6.26 0.59 -20.90
CA LEU A 194 -7.28 1.64 -21.06
C LEU A 194 -8.06 1.91 -19.75
N GLY A 195 -7.94 1.02 -18.77
CA GLY A 195 -8.61 1.09 -17.47
C GLY A 195 -7.74 1.55 -16.30
N PRO A 196 -8.33 1.64 -15.08
CA PRO A 196 -7.58 1.92 -13.87
C PRO A 196 -6.58 0.80 -13.58
N VAL A 197 -5.44 1.18 -13.04
CA VAL A 197 -4.39 0.24 -12.63
C VAL A 197 -4.80 -0.43 -11.32
N SER A 198 -4.76 -1.76 -11.29
CA SER A 198 -5.05 -2.57 -10.11
C SER A 198 -3.74 -2.97 -9.42
N LEU A 199 -3.52 -2.53 -8.20
CA LEU A 199 -2.41 -2.96 -7.36
C LEU A 199 -2.86 -4.07 -6.41
N THR A 200 -2.00 -5.05 -6.18
CA THR A 200 -2.18 -6.02 -5.10
C THR A 200 -1.29 -5.61 -3.96
N VAL A 201 -1.84 -5.43 -2.77
CA VAL A 201 -1.10 -5.04 -1.57
C VAL A 201 -1.27 -6.05 -0.45
N PHE A 202 -0.22 -6.27 0.33
CA PHE A 202 -0.27 -7.08 1.54
C PHE A 202 -0.12 -6.19 2.76
N VAL A 203 -1.05 -6.32 3.71
CA VAL A 203 -0.98 -5.64 5.01
C VAL A 203 -0.69 -6.70 6.06
N ARG A 204 0.39 -6.52 6.81
CA ARG A 204 0.85 -7.46 7.84
C ARG A 204 -0.08 -7.42 9.06
N ALA A 205 -0.23 -8.55 9.74
CA ALA A 205 -0.83 -8.56 11.06
C ALA A 205 0.07 -7.83 12.08
N PRO A 206 -0.49 -7.09 13.05
CA PRO A 206 -1.92 -6.94 13.35
C PRO A 206 -2.62 -5.79 12.61
N TYR A 207 -1.93 -5.09 11.70
CA TYR A 207 -2.45 -3.90 11.02
C TYR A 207 -3.56 -4.22 10.01
N ASP A 208 -3.57 -5.43 9.46
CA ASP A 208 -4.62 -5.93 8.59
C ASP A 208 -6.03 -5.79 9.21
N LYS A 209 -6.15 -5.95 10.53
CA LYS A 209 -7.43 -5.76 11.26
C LYS A 209 -7.93 -4.32 11.28
N LEU A 210 -7.07 -3.35 10.96
CA LEU A 210 -7.42 -1.93 10.89
C LEU A 210 -8.04 -1.57 9.53
N VAL A 211 -7.82 -2.40 8.51
CA VAL A 211 -8.47 -2.28 7.21
C VAL A 211 -9.91 -2.78 7.34
N ARG A 212 -10.82 -1.82 7.39
CA ARG A 212 -12.28 -2.03 7.50
C ARG A 212 -12.98 -1.67 6.20
N VAL A 213 -14.23 -2.12 6.06
CA VAL A 213 -15.10 -1.68 4.97
C VAL A 213 -15.19 -0.14 5.01
N GLY A 214 -14.88 0.52 3.89
CA GLY A 214 -14.84 1.98 3.78
C GLY A 214 -13.53 2.64 4.23
N SER A 215 -12.48 1.86 4.54
CA SER A 215 -11.13 2.41 4.69
C SER A 215 -10.71 3.08 3.39
N LYS A 216 -9.89 4.12 3.52
CA LYS A 216 -9.44 4.91 2.39
C LYS A 216 -7.93 4.84 2.30
N PHE A 217 -7.46 4.63 1.08
CA PHE A 217 -6.05 4.59 0.77
C PHE A 217 -5.70 5.86 -0.01
N TRP A 218 -4.54 6.44 0.23
CA TRP A 218 -4.06 7.58 -0.55
C TRP A 218 -2.60 7.42 -0.89
N ASN A 219 -2.18 8.08 -1.96
CA ASN A 219 -0.79 8.16 -2.32
C ASN A 219 -0.04 8.96 -1.24
N ALA A 220 0.89 8.30 -0.55
CA ALA A 220 1.73 8.90 0.48
C ALA A 220 3.06 9.42 -0.08
N SER A 221 3.20 9.41 -1.41
CA SER A 221 4.41 9.84 -2.10
C SER A 221 4.34 11.31 -2.45
N GLY A 222 5.42 12.03 -2.15
CA GLY A 222 5.61 13.41 -2.56
C GLY A 222 5.32 14.43 -1.46
N LEU A 223 5.71 15.66 -1.76
CA LEU A 223 5.45 16.82 -0.92
C LEU A 223 4.07 17.39 -1.30
N SER A 224 3.10 17.29 -0.40
CA SER A 224 1.80 17.94 -0.60
C SER A 224 1.93 19.38 -0.08
N LEU A 225 2.01 20.34 -1.03
CA LEU A 225 1.99 21.77 -0.74
C LEU A 225 0.60 22.29 -1.06
N GLN A 226 -0.16 22.61 -0.03
CA GLN A 226 -1.49 23.15 -0.17
C GLN A 226 -1.50 24.58 0.35
N VAL A 227 -1.84 25.53 -0.50
CA VAL A 227 -1.98 26.93 -0.12
C VAL A 227 -3.45 27.18 0.16
N GLY A 228 -3.82 27.23 1.43
CA GLY A 228 -5.19 27.47 1.88
C GLY A 228 -5.42 28.92 2.34
N PRO A 229 -6.68 29.28 2.64
CA PRO A 229 -7.04 30.57 3.26
C PRO A 229 -6.26 30.86 4.55
N THR A 230 -5.95 29.81 5.30
CA THR A 230 -5.27 29.87 6.61
C THR A 230 -3.75 29.89 6.51
N GLY A 231 -3.19 29.84 5.29
CA GLY A 231 -1.75 29.86 5.03
C GLY A 231 -1.25 28.64 4.25
N LEU A 232 0.07 28.44 4.27
CA LEU A 232 0.72 27.30 3.63
C LEU A 232 0.61 26.07 4.53
N HIS A 233 -0.15 25.07 4.10
CA HIS A 233 -0.13 23.73 4.68
C HIS A 233 0.89 22.87 3.92
N VAL A 234 1.92 22.43 4.64
CA VAL A 234 2.95 21.54 4.11
C VAL A 234 2.76 20.19 4.77
N GLU A 235 2.25 19.22 4.03
CA GLU A 235 2.25 17.83 4.48
C GLU A 235 3.56 17.19 4.03
N LEU A 236 4.45 16.98 5.00
CA LEU A 236 5.71 16.29 4.77
C LEU A 236 5.45 14.79 4.90
N ALA A 237 5.39 14.09 3.78
CA ALA A 237 5.49 12.64 3.78
C ALA A 237 6.80 12.19 4.47
N SER A 238 6.82 10.99 5.06
CA SER A 238 8.04 10.46 5.67
C SER A 238 9.19 10.45 4.65
N LEU A 239 10.42 10.71 5.08
CA LEU A 239 11.59 10.75 4.17
C LEU A 239 11.70 9.47 3.32
N GLN A 240 11.29 8.31 3.87
CA GLN A 240 11.22 7.05 3.14
C GLN A 240 10.15 7.05 2.04
N ALA A 241 8.96 7.60 2.31
CA ALA A 241 7.88 7.72 1.34
C ALA A 241 8.18 8.75 0.23
N VAL A 242 8.94 9.81 0.54
CA VAL A 242 9.43 10.77 -0.47
C VAL A 242 10.41 10.14 -1.45
N LEU A 243 11.27 9.22 -0.98
CA LEU A 243 12.31 8.59 -1.80
C LEU A 243 11.80 7.38 -2.60
N ASN A 244 11.00 6.52 -1.99
CA ASN A 244 10.57 5.23 -2.58
C ASN A 244 9.10 5.19 -2.98
N GLY A 245 8.36 6.27 -2.73
CA GLY A 245 6.91 6.28 -2.80
C GLY A 245 6.25 5.43 -1.71
N GLY A 246 4.92 5.36 -1.75
CA GLY A 246 4.13 4.50 -0.87
C GLY A 246 2.64 4.82 -0.90
N VAL A 247 1.85 3.91 -0.33
CA VAL A 247 0.41 4.12 -0.09
C VAL A 247 0.20 4.19 1.41
N ALA A 248 -0.63 5.12 1.89
CA ALA A 248 -1.06 5.15 3.28
C ALA A 248 -2.56 4.86 3.39
N PHE A 249 -2.97 4.36 4.55
CA PHE A 249 -4.39 4.23 4.89
C PHE A 249 -4.63 4.65 6.35
N ASP A 250 -5.88 4.99 6.65
CA ASP A 250 -6.37 5.14 8.02
C ASP A 250 -7.53 4.19 8.28
N ALA A 251 -7.76 3.91 9.56
CA ALA A 251 -8.93 3.16 9.97
C ALA A 251 -10.21 3.95 9.65
N SER A 252 -11.26 3.25 9.21
CA SER A 252 -12.56 3.87 8.97
C SER A 252 -13.03 4.69 10.19
N LYS A 253 -13.51 5.91 9.95
CA LYS A 253 -14.12 6.78 10.98
C LYS A 253 -15.41 6.18 11.54
N ASP A 254 -16.03 5.24 10.82
CA ASP A 254 -17.15 4.46 11.32
C ASP A 254 -16.63 3.35 12.25
N ARG A 255 -16.86 3.56 13.56
CA ARG A 255 -16.46 2.60 14.61
C ARG A 255 -17.20 1.26 14.51
N ASN A 256 -18.31 1.19 13.78
CA ASN A 256 -19.10 -0.02 13.57
C ASN A 256 -18.74 -0.75 12.26
N ALA A 257 -17.86 -0.17 11.41
CA ALA A 257 -17.47 -0.80 10.16
C ALA A 257 -16.78 -2.14 10.41
N LYS A 258 -17.20 -3.20 9.74
CA LYS A 258 -16.60 -4.54 9.89
C LYS A 258 -15.19 -4.57 9.26
N PRO A 259 -14.27 -5.43 9.73
CA PRO A 259 -13.01 -5.71 9.04
C PRO A 259 -13.28 -6.09 7.58
N ALA A 260 -12.45 -5.60 6.67
CA ALA A 260 -12.59 -5.88 5.26
C ALA A 260 -12.13 -7.31 4.95
N PRO A 261 -12.92 -8.11 4.19
CA PRO A 261 -12.48 -9.42 3.76
C PRO A 261 -11.21 -9.36 2.91
N ALA A 262 -10.46 -10.47 2.87
CA ALA A 262 -9.33 -10.62 1.96
C ALA A 262 -9.74 -10.37 0.51
N ASN A 263 -8.84 -9.77 -0.26
CA ASN A 263 -9.01 -9.36 -1.66
C ASN A 263 -10.12 -8.34 -1.91
N SER A 264 -10.59 -7.64 -0.88
CA SER A 264 -11.46 -6.48 -1.06
C SER A 264 -10.74 -5.36 -1.80
N THR A 265 -11.51 -4.63 -2.62
CA THR A 265 -11.00 -3.57 -3.49
C THR A 265 -11.21 -2.20 -2.85
N PHE A 266 -10.19 -1.35 -2.90
CA PHE A 266 -10.23 0.04 -2.43
C PHE A 266 -9.66 0.99 -3.47
N GLU A 267 -10.11 2.24 -3.47
CA GLU A 267 -9.55 3.29 -4.32
C GLU A 267 -8.34 3.96 -3.65
N VAL A 268 -7.32 4.30 -4.44
CA VAL A 268 -6.19 5.13 -4.00
C VAL A 268 -6.44 6.58 -4.41
N TYR A 269 -6.70 7.43 -3.43
CA TYR A 269 -6.84 8.87 -3.63
C TYR A 269 -5.48 9.53 -3.88
N LYS A 270 -5.51 10.69 -4.54
CA LYS A 270 -4.29 11.46 -4.86
C LYS A 270 -3.59 12.01 -3.62
N SER A 271 -4.36 12.35 -2.58
CA SER A 271 -3.87 12.92 -1.32
C SER A 271 -4.73 12.50 -0.13
N TYR A 272 -4.25 12.78 1.09
CA TYR A 272 -5.03 12.60 2.31
C TYR A 272 -6.32 13.42 2.29
N ASP A 273 -6.28 14.69 1.86
CA ASP A 273 -7.46 15.57 1.82
C ASP A 273 -8.50 15.12 0.79
N ASP A 274 -8.07 14.61 -0.36
CA ASP A 274 -8.96 13.97 -1.34
C ASP A 274 -9.65 12.75 -0.73
N ALA A 275 -8.88 11.92 -0.02
CA ALA A 275 -9.43 10.77 0.70
C ALA A 275 -10.46 11.23 1.73
N GLN A 276 -10.17 12.23 2.55
CA GLN A 276 -11.15 12.71 3.55
C GLN A 276 -12.43 13.22 2.91
N SER A 277 -12.31 14.00 1.83
CA SER A 277 -13.42 14.60 1.09
C SER A 277 -14.30 13.57 0.36
N ALA A 278 -13.75 12.41 -0.04
CA ALA A 278 -14.51 11.34 -0.67
C ALA A 278 -15.55 10.66 0.24
N GLY A 279 -15.57 10.97 1.54
CA GLY A 279 -16.50 10.38 2.51
C GLY A 279 -17.92 10.92 2.40
N TYR A 280 -18.08 12.07 1.75
CA TYR A 280 -19.36 12.76 1.61
C TYR A 280 -20.08 12.26 0.36
N ARG A 281 -21.13 11.46 0.57
CA ARG A 281 -21.83 10.75 -0.52
C ARG A 281 -22.89 11.62 -1.19
N ASN A 282 -23.63 12.39 -0.41
CA ASN A 282 -24.61 13.32 -0.95
C ASN A 282 -23.95 14.63 -1.40
N ARG A 283 -24.15 14.96 -2.68
CA ARG A 283 -23.60 16.14 -3.34
C ARG A 283 -24.70 16.82 -4.10
N ILE A 284 -24.81 18.13 -3.94
CA ILE A 284 -25.83 18.94 -4.61
C ILE A 284 -25.14 20.08 -5.32
N ASP A 285 -25.38 20.15 -6.62
CA ASP A 285 -24.79 21.16 -7.47
C ASP A 285 -25.72 22.37 -7.56
N PHE A 286 -25.11 23.53 -7.35
CA PHE A 286 -25.75 24.84 -7.39
C PHE A 286 -24.96 25.75 -8.32
N VAL A 287 -25.62 26.80 -8.79
CA VAL A 287 -25.01 27.85 -9.59
C VAL A 287 -25.35 29.22 -9.00
N SER A 288 -24.39 30.13 -9.05
CA SER A 288 -24.62 31.55 -8.78
C SER A 288 -24.01 32.40 -9.89
N TYR A 289 -24.66 33.52 -10.20
CA TYR A 289 -24.23 34.44 -11.24
C TYR A 289 -23.77 35.75 -10.60
N PHE A 290 -22.54 36.20 -10.89
CA PHE A 290 -21.99 37.42 -10.31
C PHE A 290 -21.76 38.48 -11.37
N GLU A 291 -22.05 39.73 -11.04
CA GLU A 291 -21.72 40.89 -11.89
C GLU A 291 -20.35 41.49 -11.55
N SER A 292 -19.72 41.01 -10.46
CA SER A 292 -18.39 41.40 -10.00
C SER A 292 -17.29 40.48 -10.55
N SER A 293 -16.05 40.95 -10.46
CA SER A 293 -14.87 40.15 -10.81
C SER A 293 -14.77 38.88 -9.96
N ALA A 294 -14.49 37.74 -10.60
CA ALA A 294 -14.14 36.48 -9.94
C ALA A 294 -12.63 36.22 -9.93
N ARG A 295 -11.81 37.25 -10.16
CA ARG A 295 -10.35 37.14 -10.17
C ARG A 295 -9.85 36.67 -8.80
N GLY A 296 -9.18 35.52 -8.79
CA GLY A 296 -8.68 34.88 -7.56
C GLY A 296 -9.57 33.74 -7.08
N LEU A 297 -10.76 33.55 -7.66
CA LEU A 297 -11.57 32.36 -7.47
C LEU A 297 -11.10 31.26 -8.42
N ALA A 298 -10.73 30.11 -7.87
CA ALA A 298 -10.26 28.96 -8.63
C ALA A 298 -11.23 27.78 -8.51
N VAL A 299 -11.20 26.87 -9.49
CA VAL A 299 -11.83 25.55 -9.34
C VAL A 299 -11.18 24.82 -8.14
N GLY A 300 -12.00 24.24 -7.27
CA GLY A 300 -11.59 23.67 -6.00
C GLY A 300 -11.59 24.64 -4.82
N ALA A 301 -11.85 25.95 -5.04
CA ALA A 301 -11.98 26.91 -3.94
C ALA A 301 -13.10 26.48 -2.96
N PRO A 302 -12.94 26.72 -1.65
CA PRO A 302 -13.93 26.32 -0.67
C PRO A 302 -15.24 27.09 -0.84
N VAL A 303 -16.36 26.39 -0.57
CA VAL A 303 -17.67 27.00 -0.37
C VAL A 303 -17.95 26.98 1.11
N ASP A 304 -18.08 28.15 1.71
CA ASP A 304 -18.25 28.31 3.15
C ASP A 304 -19.67 28.73 3.48
N PHE A 305 -20.22 28.20 4.56
CA PHE A 305 -21.42 28.70 5.20
C PHE A 305 -21.06 29.11 6.62
N PHE A 306 -21.17 30.41 6.94
CA PHE A 306 -20.71 30.97 8.23
C PHE A 306 -19.25 30.60 8.59
N GLY A 307 -18.34 30.60 7.61
CA GLY A 307 -16.91 30.30 7.81
C GLY A 307 -16.60 28.81 8.02
N ILE A 308 -17.59 27.93 7.86
CA ILE A 308 -17.40 26.48 7.85
C ILE A 308 -17.51 26.01 6.41
N GLN A 309 -16.49 25.31 5.91
CA GLN A 309 -16.55 24.76 4.57
C GLN A 309 -17.65 23.70 4.48
N VAL A 310 -18.59 23.91 3.56
CA VAL A 310 -19.72 23.02 3.26
C VAL A 310 -19.64 22.45 1.85
N GLY A 311 -18.68 22.90 1.04
CA GLY A 311 -18.58 22.51 -0.36
C GLY A 311 -17.32 22.98 -1.07
N THR A 312 -17.33 22.87 -2.39
CA THR A 312 -16.23 23.27 -3.29
C THR A 312 -16.77 23.85 -4.60
N VAL A 313 -16.07 24.86 -5.13
CA VAL A 313 -16.31 25.42 -6.46
C VAL A 313 -15.90 24.39 -7.51
N GLN A 314 -16.79 24.12 -8.47
CA GLN A 314 -16.58 23.14 -9.55
C GLN A 314 -16.24 23.83 -10.87
N THR A 315 -16.88 24.94 -11.18
CA THR A 315 -16.66 25.68 -12.43
C THR A 315 -16.69 27.19 -12.20
N VAL A 316 -15.90 27.91 -13.00
CA VAL A 316 -15.90 29.37 -13.06
C VAL A 316 -15.86 29.75 -14.54
N GLU A 317 -16.96 30.26 -15.05
CA GLU A 317 -17.18 30.50 -16.47
C GLU A 317 -17.73 31.91 -16.70
N LEU A 318 -17.50 32.45 -17.90
CA LEU A 318 -18.13 33.70 -18.34
C LEU A 318 -19.44 33.37 -19.05
N ASP A 319 -20.57 33.77 -18.46
CA ASP A 319 -21.90 33.70 -19.08
C ASP A 319 -22.14 34.98 -19.88
N LEU A 320 -22.11 34.86 -21.21
CA LEU A 320 -22.44 35.94 -22.13
C LEU A 320 -23.81 35.68 -22.76
N ASN A 321 -24.79 36.47 -22.38
CA ASN A 321 -26.07 36.46 -23.08
C ASN A 321 -25.93 37.24 -24.39
N GLN A 322 -25.83 36.52 -25.51
CA GLN A 322 -25.65 37.12 -26.83
C GLN A 322 -26.82 38.02 -27.27
N ALA A 323 -28.03 37.80 -26.75
CA ALA A 323 -29.21 38.59 -27.10
C ALA A 323 -29.26 39.94 -26.36
N THR A 324 -28.75 39.99 -25.12
CA THR A 324 -28.80 41.20 -24.27
C THR A 324 -27.43 41.85 -24.06
N ALA A 325 -26.36 41.24 -24.55
CA ALA A 325 -24.97 41.59 -24.26
C ALA A 325 -24.63 41.62 -22.75
N GLN A 326 -25.49 41.05 -21.89
CA GLN A 326 -25.24 40.97 -20.46
C GLN A 326 -24.15 39.94 -20.20
N THR A 327 -23.10 40.37 -19.51
CA THR A 327 -21.94 39.54 -19.15
C THR A 327 -21.94 39.31 -17.64
N ARG A 328 -21.93 38.05 -17.21
CA ARG A 328 -21.88 37.66 -15.80
C ARG A 328 -20.88 36.53 -15.61
N VAL A 329 -20.30 36.41 -14.43
CA VAL A 329 -19.53 35.22 -14.06
C VAL A 329 -20.51 34.15 -13.56
N LYS A 330 -20.56 33.00 -14.22
CA LYS A 330 -21.26 31.80 -13.76
C LYS A 330 -20.31 30.98 -12.89
N VAL A 331 -20.65 30.80 -11.62
CA VAL A 331 -19.91 29.95 -10.69
C VAL A 331 -20.76 28.73 -10.37
N GLY A 332 -20.32 27.56 -10.83
CA GLY A 332 -20.89 26.27 -10.43
C GLY A 332 -20.19 25.76 -9.19
N PHE A 333 -20.94 25.32 -8.20
CA PHE A 333 -20.39 24.86 -6.93
C PHE A 333 -21.21 23.71 -6.35
N GLN A 334 -20.53 22.85 -5.62
CA GLN A 334 -21.11 21.65 -5.02
C GLN A 334 -21.15 21.81 -3.51
N VAL A 335 -22.31 21.54 -2.91
CA VAL A 335 -22.51 21.50 -1.46
C VAL A 335 -22.68 20.05 -1.01
N GLN A 336 -22.11 19.72 0.15
CA GLN A 336 -22.15 18.42 0.79
C GLN A 336 -22.99 18.51 2.07
N PRO A 337 -24.30 18.18 2.04
CA PRO A 337 -25.20 18.35 3.18
C PRO A 337 -24.76 17.61 4.43
N GLU A 338 -24.04 16.50 4.28
CA GLU A 338 -23.49 15.70 5.38
C GLU A 338 -22.49 16.46 6.26
N ARG A 339 -21.95 17.60 5.78
CA ARG A 339 -21.12 18.51 6.59
C ARG A 339 -21.93 19.41 7.52
N ILE A 340 -23.25 19.46 7.35
CA ILE A 340 -24.16 20.32 8.11
C ILE A 340 -24.91 19.46 9.13
N ALA A 341 -24.64 19.67 10.42
CA ALA A 341 -25.39 19.00 11.48
C ALA A 341 -26.82 19.55 11.57
N LEU A 342 -27.79 18.82 11.02
CA LEU A 342 -29.21 19.16 11.15
C LEU A 342 -29.67 18.86 12.59
N SER A 343 -29.95 19.90 13.36
CA SER A 343 -30.27 19.80 14.80
C SER A 343 -31.74 19.42 15.09
N SER A 344 -32.40 18.66 14.21
CA SER A 344 -33.74 18.14 14.47
C SER A 344 -33.68 16.67 14.91
N PRO A 345 -34.12 16.32 16.14
CA PRO A 345 -34.25 14.94 16.55
C PRO A 345 -35.38 14.28 15.74
N GLY A 346 -35.04 13.29 14.91
CA GLY A 346 -36.01 12.39 14.29
C GLY A 346 -36.37 12.62 12.82
N ASP A 347 -35.79 13.62 12.15
CA ASP A 347 -36.05 13.88 10.73
C ASP A 347 -34.75 13.87 9.90
N THR A 348 -34.18 12.68 9.74
CA THR A 348 -33.00 12.41 8.91
C THR A 348 -33.29 12.47 7.40
N SER A 349 -34.53 12.83 7.03
CA SER A 349 -35.08 12.82 5.67
C SER A 349 -35.38 14.21 5.08
N ALA A 350 -34.96 15.29 5.75
CA ALA A 350 -35.18 16.63 5.21
C ALA A 350 -34.49 16.77 3.83
N ASP A 351 -35.29 16.91 2.77
CA ASP A 351 -34.81 17.17 1.41
C ASP A 351 -33.87 18.39 1.45
N PRO A 352 -32.57 18.23 1.12
CA PRO A 352 -31.64 19.34 1.27
C PRO A 352 -31.96 20.51 0.33
N ILE A 353 -32.68 20.29 -0.78
CA ILE A 353 -33.18 21.37 -1.64
C ILE A 353 -34.24 22.20 -0.92
N GLU A 354 -35.13 21.57 -0.17
CA GLU A 354 -36.12 22.26 0.64
C GLU A 354 -35.46 23.08 1.78
N VAL A 355 -34.39 22.54 2.38
CA VAL A 355 -33.58 23.29 3.34
C VAL A 355 -32.95 24.52 2.67
N ALA A 356 -32.32 24.34 1.50
CA ALA A 356 -31.74 25.44 0.74
C ALA A 356 -32.80 26.50 0.37
N ARG A 357 -33.99 26.09 -0.07
CA ARG A 357 -35.12 26.97 -0.37
C ARG A 357 -35.52 27.82 0.83
N LYS A 358 -35.65 27.20 2.01
CA LYS A 358 -35.93 27.90 3.28
C LYS A 358 -34.82 28.89 3.66
N LEU A 359 -33.56 28.53 3.42
CA LEU A 359 -32.43 29.43 3.69
C LEU A 359 -32.42 30.63 2.74
N VAL A 360 -32.65 30.42 1.43
CA VAL A 360 -32.76 31.52 0.45
C VAL A 360 -33.91 32.46 0.81
N ALA A 361 -35.07 31.90 1.18
CA ALA A 361 -36.23 32.68 1.63
C ALA A 361 -35.96 33.48 2.92
N ARG A 362 -35.00 33.03 3.75
CA ARG A 362 -34.51 33.75 4.94
C ARG A 362 -33.36 34.71 4.65
N GLY A 363 -33.01 34.92 3.38
CA GLY A 363 -32.00 35.88 2.97
C GLY A 363 -30.63 35.27 2.63
N MET A 364 -30.53 33.96 2.39
CA MET A 364 -29.25 33.36 2.02
C MET A 364 -28.79 33.85 0.64
N ARG A 365 -27.60 34.44 0.58
CA ARG A 365 -26.94 34.93 -0.64
C ARG A 365 -25.56 34.31 -0.80
N ALA A 366 -25.21 34.02 -2.04
CA ALA A 366 -23.85 33.67 -2.42
C ALA A 366 -23.04 34.96 -2.66
N GLN A 367 -21.83 35.03 -2.12
CA GLN A 367 -20.93 36.17 -2.21
C GLN A 367 -19.52 35.67 -2.51
N LEU A 368 -18.79 36.37 -3.38
CA LEU A 368 -17.36 36.12 -3.57
C LEU A 368 -16.58 36.93 -2.52
N GLN A 369 -15.79 36.25 -1.70
CA GLN A 369 -15.03 36.87 -0.61
C GLN A 369 -13.54 36.54 -0.73
N THR A 370 -12.68 37.48 -0.35
CA THR A 370 -11.23 37.23 -0.30
C THR A 370 -10.91 36.29 0.85
N SER A 371 -10.33 35.14 0.52
CA SER A 371 -9.93 34.12 1.50
C SER A 371 -8.52 34.35 2.03
N SER A 372 -7.64 34.95 1.22
CA SER A 372 -6.31 35.38 1.64
C SER A 372 -5.91 36.67 0.92
N PHE A 373 -5.60 37.70 1.71
CA PHE A 373 -5.10 38.97 1.19
C PHE A 373 -3.67 38.86 0.65
N LEU A 374 -2.92 37.84 1.06
CA LEU A 374 -1.52 37.66 0.66
C LEU A 374 -1.41 37.11 -0.76
N THR A 375 -2.26 36.15 -1.11
CA THR A 375 -2.28 35.48 -2.42
C THR A 375 -3.34 36.05 -3.36
N GLY A 376 -4.30 36.83 -2.82
CA GLY A 376 -5.46 37.29 -3.57
C GLY A 376 -6.47 36.19 -3.89
N SER A 377 -6.38 35.03 -3.21
CA SER A 377 -7.33 33.94 -3.42
C SER A 377 -8.72 34.32 -2.88
N MET A 378 -9.75 33.83 -3.55
CA MET A 378 -11.15 34.01 -3.16
C MET A 378 -11.79 32.68 -2.75
N LEU A 379 -12.90 32.78 -2.02
CA LEU A 379 -13.82 31.69 -1.71
C LEU A 379 -15.24 32.10 -2.08
N LEU A 380 -16.14 31.12 -2.13
CA LEU A 380 -17.58 31.35 -2.26
C LEU A 380 -18.22 31.29 -0.87
N ALA A 381 -18.70 32.40 -0.35
CA ALA A 381 -19.41 32.45 0.93
C ALA A 381 -20.91 32.41 0.71
N LEU A 382 -21.59 31.54 1.44
CA LEU A 382 -23.03 31.50 1.61
C LEU A 382 -23.34 32.21 2.94
N ASN A 383 -23.99 33.37 2.89
CA ASN A 383 -24.30 34.20 4.06
C ASN A 383 -25.80 34.46 4.15
N LEU A 384 -26.34 34.61 5.36
CA LEU A 384 -27.71 35.09 5.56
C LEU A 384 -27.68 36.61 5.75
N ASP A 385 -28.18 37.35 4.76
CA ASP A 385 -28.44 38.78 4.90
C ASP A 385 -29.94 39.01 5.20
N LYS A 386 -30.20 39.57 6.39
CA LYS A 386 -31.56 39.87 6.86
C LYS A 386 -32.22 41.00 6.08
N ASN A 387 -31.44 41.82 5.39
CA ASN A 387 -31.93 42.97 4.63
C ASN A 387 -31.98 42.71 3.12
N ALA A 388 -31.57 41.53 2.67
CA ALA A 388 -31.56 41.20 1.26
C ALA A 388 -32.98 41.25 0.66
N PRO A 389 -33.15 41.78 -0.57
CA PRO A 389 -34.43 41.76 -1.26
C PRO A 389 -34.99 40.33 -1.37
N PRO A 390 -36.31 40.09 -1.27
CA PRO A 390 -36.88 38.75 -1.39
C PRO A 390 -36.40 38.03 -2.65
N ALA A 391 -35.92 36.80 -2.49
CA ALA A 391 -35.45 35.97 -3.59
C ALA A 391 -35.85 34.51 -3.35
N GLU A 392 -35.84 33.73 -4.42
CA GLU A 392 -36.22 32.32 -4.41
C GLU A 392 -35.12 31.47 -5.02
N LEU A 393 -35.00 30.24 -4.52
CA LEU A 393 -34.17 29.21 -5.14
C LEU A 393 -34.88 28.74 -6.42
N LYS A 394 -34.37 29.14 -7.58
CA LYS A 394 -34.97 28.83 -8.89
C LYS A 394 -34.21 27.70 -9.56
N GLN A 395 -34.90 26.91 -10.37
CA GLN A 395 -34.25 25.97 -11.29
C GLN A 395 -34.19 26.60 -12.68
N GLN A 396 -32.99 26.72 -13.24
CA GLN A 396 -32.77 27.27 -14.58
C GLN A 396 -31.88 26.30 -15.36
N ASN A 397 -32.32 25.87 -16.54
CA ASN A 397 -31.59 24.90 -17.39
C ASN A 397 -31.18 23.60 -16.65
N GLY A 398 -31.99 23.16 -15.69
CA GLY A 398 -31.69 21.97 -14.86
C GLY A 398 -30.80 22.23 -13.64
N GLU A 399 -30.25 23.44 -13.49
CA GLU A 399 -29.36 23.83 -12.39
C GLU A 399 -30.13 24.61 -11.31
N TRP A 400 -29.80 24.40 -10.03
CA TRP A 400 -30.36 25.18 -8.92
C TRP A 400 -29.60 26.49 -8.72
N VAL A 401 -30.28 27.61 -8.94
CA VAL A 401 -29.68 28.94 -8.89
C VAL A 401 -29.83 29.55 -7.49
N VAL A 402 -28.70 29.67 -6.78
CA VAL A 402 -28.63 30.40 -5.51
C VAL A 402 -28.46 31.89 -5.81
N PRO A 403 -29.34 32.76 -5.29
CA PRO A 403 -29.22 34.20 -5.50
C PRO A 403 -27.88 34.71 -4.96
N SER A 404 -27.19 35.49 -5.78
CA SER A 404 -25.94 36.13 -5.42
C SER A 404 -26.18 37.55 -4.90
N GLU A 405 -25.19 38.05 -4.18
CA GLU A 405 -25.04 39.46 -3.87
C GLU A 405 -23.63 39.89 -4.28
N GLY A 406 -23.46 41.17 -4.59
CA GLY A 406 -22.13 41.69 -4.87
C GLY A 406 -21.19 41.40 -3.71
N GLY A 407 -20.01 40.85 -4.01
CA GLY A 407 -18.95 40.57 -3.05
C GLY A 407 -17.60 41.08 -3.57
N GLY A 408 -16.64 41.24 -2.67
CA GLY A 408 -15.28 41.69 -2.99
C GLY A 408 -15.00 43.17 -2.68
N LEU A 409 -13.74 43.57 -2.85
CA LEU A 409 -13.26 44.94 -2.55
C LEU A 409 -13.97 46.02 -3.38
N ASP A 410 -14.48 45.67 -4.57
CA ASP A 410 -15.15 46.59 -5.48
C ASP A 410 -16.39 47.25 -4.85
N ASN A 411 -17.09 46.53 -3.95
CA ASN A 411 -18.23 47.07 -3.19
C ASN A 411 -17.84 48.02 -2.07
N ILE A 412 -16.63 47.89 -1.50
CA ILE A 412 -16.15 48.78 -0.43
C ILE A 412 -15.81 50.16 -1.03
N SER A 413 -15.23 50.19 -2.24
CA SER A 413 -15.01 51.43 -2.98
C SER A 413 -16.30 52.16 -3.36
N ALA A 414 -17.41 51.44 -3.57
CA ALA A 414 -18.70 52.04 -3.92
C ALA A 414 -19.39 52.75 -2.73
N VAL A 415 -19.12 52.33 -1.49
CA VAL A 415 -19.72 52.92 -0.28
C VAL A 415 -18.96 54.17 0.19
N VAL A 416 -17.68 54.32 -0.15
CA VAL A 416 -16.85 55.48 0.28
C VAL A 416 -17.07 56.72 -0.60
N VAL A 417 -17.83 56.62 -1.70
CA VAL A 417 -18.10 57.75 -2.64
C VAL A 417 -19.55 58.24 -2.55
N ARG A 418 -20.26 58.01 -1.44
CA ARG A 418 -21.58 58.63 -1.19
C ARG A 418 -21.61 59.50 0.05
#